data_AF-A0A962W5Z7-F1
#
_entry.id   AF-A0A962W5Z7-F1
#
_cell.length_a   1.000
_cell.length_b   1.000
_cell.length_c   1.000
_cell.angle_alpha   90.00
_cell.angle_beta   90.00
_cell.angle_gamma   90.00
#
_symmetry.space_group_name_H-M   'P 1'
#
loop_
_entity.id
_entity.type
_entity.pdbx_description
1 polymer ?
#
loop_
_entity_poly.entity_id
_entity_poly.type
_entity_poly.pdbx_seq_one_letter_code
_entity_poly.pdbx_strand_id
1 'polypeptide(L)'
;VVMTADCLPVLLCNCAGTRVAAVHAGWRGLLAGVLEHSVACFDDPPGQLLAWLGPAIGPETFEVGDEVREAFVAVDPTAAEQFRAHGYGHWLADLYGLARRRLGRLGITAVSGGGYCTFSEPQRFFSYRRDGVTGRMASLIWLQS
;
A
#
# COMPACT_ATOMS: atom_id res chain seq x y z
N VAL A 1 -0.89 -2.80 14.96
CA VAL A 1 -1.69 -3.74 14.14
C VAL A 1 -2.54 -2.93 13.17
N VAL A 2 -2.77 -3.45 11.96
CA VAL A 2 -3.73 -2.88 11.01
C VAL A 2 -4.61 -3.99 10.44
N MET A 3 -5.91 -3.72 10.31
CA MET A 3 -6.88 -4.65 9.74
C MET A 3 -7.23 -4.24 8.31
N THR A 4 -7.27 -5.20 7.39
CA THR A 4 -7.53 -4.96 5.97
C THR A 4 -8.39 -6.06 5.34
N ALA A 5 -9.11 -5.66 4.31
CA ALA A 5 -9.55 -6.50 3.20
C ALA A 5 -9.46 -5.59 1.98
N ASP A 6 -8.56 -5.91 1.05
CA ASP A 6 -8.16 -5.10 -0.13
C ASP A 6 -7.25 -3.90 0.11
N CYS A 7 -7.46 -3.09 1.14
CA CYS A 7 -6.55 -1.97 1.42
C CYS A 7 -5.13 -2.48 1.75
N LEU A 8 -4.10 -1.72 1.35
CA LEU A 8 -2.71 -2.12 1.50
C LEU A 8 -2.22 -1.98 2.95
N PRO A 9 -1.86 -3.07 3.65
CA PRO A 9 -1.10 -2.96 4.88
C PRO A 9 0.39 -2.77 4.56
N VAL A 10 1.03 -1.79 5.21
CA VAL A 10 2.47 -1.58 5.14
C VAL A 10 3.06 -1.72 6.54
N LEU A 11 4.07 -2.57 6.68
CA LEU A 11 4.85 -2.69 7.91
C LEU A 11 6.20 -2.01 7.70
N LEU A 12 6.62 -1.20 8.67
CA LEU A 12 7.87 -0.46 8.66
C LEU A 12 8.71 -0.84 9.88
N CYS A 13 10.02 -0.94 9.70
CA CYS A 13 10.97 -0.94 10.80
C CYS A 13 12.27 -0.25 10.40
N ASN A 14 13.06 0.17 11.39
CA ASN A 14 14.43 0.58 11.13
C ASN A 14 15.37 -0.64 11.10
N CYS A 15 16.51 -0.52 10.41
CA CYS A 15 17.52 -1.58 10.32
C CYS A 15 18.10 -1.96 11.69
N ALA A 16 18.09 -1.04 12.66
CA ALA A 16 18.55 -1.31 14.03
C ALA A 16 17.56 -2.19 14.82
N GLY A 17 16.33 -2.39 14.34
CA GLY A 17 15.33 -3.21 15.02
C GLY A 17 14.86 -2.61 16.35
N THR A 18 14.85 -1.29 16.48
CA THR A 18 14.46 -0.58 17.71
C THR A 18 13.13 0.15 17.58
N ARG A 19 12.59 0.25 16.36
CA ARG A 19 11.32 0.93 16.10
C ARG A 19 10.55 0.27 14.98
N VAL A 20 9.23 0.16 15.15
CA VAL A 20 8.34 -0.49 14.19
C VAL A 20 7.03 0.30 14.04
N ALA A 21 6.40 0.20 12.88
CA ALA A 21 5.08 0.77 12.62
C ALA A 21 4.25 -0.13 11.71
N ALA A 22 2.93 -0.09 11.89
CA ALA A 22 1.97 -0.74 11.01
C ALA A 22 1.01 0.32 10.46
N VAL A 23 0.86 0.37 9.13
CA VAL A 23 0.16 1.44 8.42
C VAL A 23 -0.93 0.86 7.54
N HIS A 24 -2.14 1.42 7.63
CA HIS A 24 -3.25 1.10 6.74
C HIS A 24 -3.26 2.10 5.58
N ALA A 25 -2.85 1.67 4.40
CA ALA A 25 -2.67 2.50 3.21
C ALA A 25 -3.71 2.18 2.11
N GLY A 26 -5.00 2.30 2.43
CA GLY A 26 -6.03 2.37 1.39
C GLY A 26 -5.79 3.58 0.48
N TRP A 27 -6.32 3.57 -0.75
CA TRP A 27 -5.97 4.57 -1.77
C TRP A 27 -6.11 6.04 -1.30
N ARG A 28 -7.13 6.35 -0.50
CA ARG A 28 -7.32 7.69 0.10
C ARG A 28 -6.21 8.06 1.07
N GLY A 29 -5.85 7.15 1.97
CA GLY A 29 -4.77 7.37 2.93
C GLY A 29 -3.41 7.43 2.25
N LEU A 30 -3.20 6.58 1.25
CA LEU A 30 -2.00 6.60 0.42
C LEU A 30 -1.86 7.93 -0.32
N LEU A 31 -2.94 8.43 -0.93
CA LEU A 31 -2.99 9.73 -1.58
C LEU A 31 -2.72 10.89 -0.60
N ALA A 32 -3.32 10.83 0.60
CA ALA A 32 -3.16 11.82 1.65
C ALA A 32 -1.78 11.78 2.35
N GLY A 33 -0.92 10.84 1.97
CA GLY A 33 0.46 10.76 2.42
C GLY A 33 0.65 10.02 3.75
N VAL A 34 -0.19 9.02 4.05
CA VAL A 34 -0.07 8.26 5.30
C VAL A 34 1.31 7.60 5.47
N LEU A 35 1.98 7.24 4.37
CA LEU A 35 3.32 6.66 4.41
C LEU A 35 4.36 7.69 4.81
N GLU A 36 4.31 8.88 4.24
CA GLU A 36 5.16 10.02 4.55
C GLU A 36 5.04 10.39 6.04
N HIS A 37 3.80 10.50 6.54
CA HIS A 37 3.55 10.77 7.96
C HIS A 37 4.09 9.66 8.87
N SER A 38 3.95 8.40 8.46
CA SER A 38 4.44 7.26 9.25
C SER A 38 5.96 7.18 9.29
N VAL A 39 6.62 7.49 8.17
CA VAL A 39 8.08 7.56 8.04
C VAL A 39 8.64 8.71 8.85
N ALA A 40 7.99 9.88 8.83
CA ALA A 40 8.41 11.05 9.61
C ALA A 40 8.40 10.81 11.13
N CYS A 41 7.70 9.77 11.60
CA CYS A 41 7.77 9.40 13.00
C CYS A 41 9.15 8.82 13.36
N PHE A 42 9.90 8.20 12.44
CA PHE A 42 11.20 7.57 12.72
C PHE A 42 12.31 8.63 12.83
N ASP A 43 13.21 8.44 13.79
CA ASP A 43 14.39 9.31 13.95
C ASP A 43 15.53 8.90 12.97
N ASP A 44 15.46 7.68 12.44
CA ASP A 44 16.44 7.15 11.50
C ASP A 44 16.30 7.77 10.09
N PRO A 45 17.40 7.92 9.33
CA PRO A 45 17.34 8.31 7.93
C PRO A 45 16.48 7.33 7.12
N PRO A 46 15.69 7.79 6.12
CA PRO A 46 14.83 6.91 5.33
C PRO A 46 15.55 5.73 4.67
N GLY A 47 16.81 5.91 4.25
CA GLY A 47 17.62 4.81 3.69
C GLY A 47 17.96 3.68 4.68
N GLN A 48 17.69 3.87 5.97
CA GLN A 48 17.81 2.85 7.03
C GLN A 48 16.46 2.28 7.47
N LEU A 49 15.39 2.57 6.71
CA LEU A 49 14.08 1.98 6.95
C LEU A 49 13.83 0.84 5.97
N LEU A 50 13.17 -0.19 6.47
CA LEU A 50 12.69 -1.34 5.72
C LEU A 50 11.16 -1.24 5.63
N ALA A 51 10.62 -1.51 4.45
CA ALA A 51 9.18 -1.58 4.24
C ALA A 51 8.77 -2.96 3.70
N TRP A 52 7.69 -3.49 4.25
CA TRP A 52 7.03 -4.68 3.73
C TRP A 52 5.60 -4.34 3.32
N LEU A 53 5.28 -4.65 2.08
CA LEU A 53 3.94 -4.50 1.51
C LEU A 53 3.17 -5.83 1.67
N GLY A 54 2.16 -5.84 2.53
CA GLY A 54 1.36 -7.05 2.76
C GLY A 54 0.23 -7.25 1.74
N PRO A 55 -0.60 -8.30 1.90
CA PRO A 55 -1.66 -8.61 0.95
C PRO A 55 -2.67 -7.47 0.79
N ALA A 56 -2.87 -7.04 -0.46
CA ALA A 56 -3.80 -6.01 -0.89
C ALA A 56 -4.52 -6.46 -2.18
N ILE A 57 -5.48 -5.67 -2.66
CA ILE A 57 -6.07 -5.90 -3.98
C ILE A 57 -5.01 -5.61 -5.06
N GLY A 58 -4.84 -6.56 -5.97
CA GLY A 58 -3.77 -6.54 -6.97
C GLY A 58 -4.11 -5.67 -8.20
N PRO A 59 -3.07 -5.28 -8.97
CA PRO A 59 -3.21 -4.38 -10.12
C PRO A 59 -4.08 -4.93 -11.24
N GLU A 60 -4.27 -6.24 -11.31
CA GLU A 60 -5.13 -6.87 -12.33
C GLU A 60 -6.63 -6.75 -12.01
N THR A 61 -7.00 -6.27 -10.82
CA THR A 61 -8.40 -6.31 -10.32
C THR A 61 -8.86 -5.02 -9.65
N PHE A 62 -7.94 -4.13 -9.26
CA PHE A 62 -8.31 -2.90 -8.56
C PHE A 62 -8.77 -1.82 -9.53
N GLU A 63 -10.03 -1.92 -9.96
CA GLU A 63 -10.67 -0.90 -10.78
C GLU A 63 -11.01 0.35 -9.95
N VAL A 64 -10.72 1.52 -10.52
CA VAL A 64 -11.01 2.88 -10.01
C VAL A 64 -11.42 3.80 -11.17
N GLY A 65 -12.09 4.92 -10.88
CA GLY A 65 -12.43 5.93 -11.88
C GLY A 65 -11.33 6.95 -12.13
N ASP A 66 -11.56 7.85 -13.10
CA ASP A 66 -10.67 8.95 -13.46
C ASP A 66 -10.26 9.80 -12.26
N GLU A 67 -11.18 10.04 -11.31
CA GLU A 67 -10.94 10.88 -10.14
C GLU A 67 -9.79 10.40 -9.27
N VAL A 68 -9.61 9.07 -9.18
CA VAL A 68 -8.52 8.49 -8.39
C VAL A 68 -7.21 8.68 -9.12
N ARG A 69 -7.15 8.36 -10.42
CA ARG A 69 -5.94 8.52 -11.23
C ARG A 69 -5.49 9.98 -11.25
N GLU A 70 -6.40 10.89 -11.56
CA GLU A 70 -6.12 12.33 -11.64
C GLU A 70 -5.58 12.86 -10.32
N ALA A 71 -6.17 12.46 -9.19
CA ALA A 71 -5.70 12.89 -7.88
C ALA A 71 -4.26 12.40 -7.58
N PHE A 72 -3.91 11.16 -7.94
CA PHE A 72 -2.54 10.67 -7.78
C PHE A 72 -1.56 11.37 -8.73
N VAL A 73 -1.94 11.56 -9.99
CA VAL A 73 -1.10 12.23 -11.01
C VAL A 73 -0.86 13.70 -10.68
N ALA A 74 -1.82 14.38 -10.07
CA ALA A 74 -1.66 15.76 -9.61
C ALA A 74 -0.59 15.92 -8.52
N VAL A 75 -0.39 14.88 -7.69
CA VAL A 75 0.64 14.87 -6.63
C VAL A 75 2.00 14.40 -7.17
N ASP A 76 1.99 13.35 -8.01
CA ASP A 76 3.17 12.78 -8.64
C ASP A 76 2.84 12.42 -10.10
N PRO A 77 3.28 13.20 -11.10
CA PRO A 77 2.96 12.95 -12.51
C PRO A 77 3.34 11.53 -12.98
N THR A 78 4.39 10.98 -12.37
CA THR A 78 4.91 9.67 -12.72
C THR A 78 4.09 8.53 -12.11
N ALA A 79 3.16 8.82 -11.20
CA ALA A 79 2.16 7.87 -10.72
C ALA A 79 1.24 7.37 -11.85
N ALA A 80 1.13 8.10 -12.97
CA ALA A 80 0.39 7.68 -14.15
C ALA A 80 0.78 6.27 -14.65
N GLU A 81 2.04 5.88 -14.48
CA GLU A 81 2.57 4.55 -14.85
C GLU A 81 1.94 3.40 -14.03
N GLN A 82 1.31 3.73 -12.90
CA GLN A 82 0.68 2.76 -12.00
C GLN A 82 -0.83 2.61 -12.27
N PHE A 83 -1.31 3.16 -13.38
CA PHE A 83 -2.70 3.04 -13.83
C PHE A 83 -2.72 2.51 -15.25
N ARG A 84 -3.43 1.40 -15.46
CA ARG A 84 -3.67 0.83 -16.79
C ARG A 84 -5.11 1.05 -17.20
N ALA A 85 -5.34 1.56 -18.42
CA ALA A 85 -6.68 1.81 -18.91
C ALA A 85 -7.53 0.52 -18.93
N HIS A 86 -8.78 0.62 -18.51
CA HIS A 86 -9.70 -0.52 -18.43
C HIS A 86 -11.13 -0.12 -18.79
N GLY A 87 -11.36 0.18 -20.07
CA GLY A 87 -12.63 0.73 -20.52
C GLY A 87 -12.69 2.25 -20.40
N TYR A 88 -13.83 2.83 -20.75
CA TYR A 88 -13.99 4.29 -20.78
C TYR A 88 -14.15 4.86 -19.37
N GLY A 89 -13.23 5.71 -18.94
CA GLY A 89 -13.26 6.37 -17.62
C GLY A 89 -12.86 5.47 -16.43
N HIS A 90 -12.34 4.27 -16.72
CA HIS A 90 -11.96 3.28 -15.72
C HIS A 90 -10.50 2.86 -15.87
N TRP A 91 -9.86 2.62 -14.73
CA TRP A 91 -8.45 2.29 -14.63
C TRP A 91 -8.24 1.15 -13.66
N LEU A 92 -7.29 0.28 -14.00
CA LEU A 92 -6.72 -0.68 -13.07
C LEU A 92 -5.51 -0.05 -12.38
N ALA A 93 -5.62 0.16 -11.06
CA ALA A 93 -4.62 0.84 -10.26
C ALA A 93 -3.70 -0.15 -9.53
N ASP A 94 -2.39 0.08 -9.58
CA ASP A 94 -1.40 -0.67 -8.83
C ASP A 94 -1.09 0.00 -7.48
N LEU A 95 -1.76 -0.45 -6.41
CA LEU A 95 -1.50 0.04 -5.05
C LEU A 95 -0.06 -0.22 -4.60
N TYR A 96 0.54 -1.34 -4.99
CA TYR A 96 1.90 -1.66 -4.61
C TYR A 96 2.89 -0.75 -5.34
N GLY A 97 2.65 -0.54 -6.63
CA GLY A 97 3.36 0.42 -7.46
C GLY A 97 3.32 1.83 -6.87
N LEU A 98 2.12 2.34 -6.57
CA LEU A 98 1.92 3.65 -5.94
C LEU A 98 2.65 3.78 -4.60
N ALA A 99 2.59 2.75 -3.75
CA ALA A 99 3.30 2.73 -2.47
C ALA A 99 4.83 2.73 -2.65
N ARG A 100 5.35 1.93 -3.57
CA ARG A 100 6.79 1.91 -3.89
C ARG A 100 7.29 3.26 -4.38
N ARG A 101 6.51 3.96 -5.23
CA ARG A 101 6.87 5.30 -5.68
C ARG A 101 6.96 6.28 -4.52
N ARG A 102 5.96 6.30 -3.64
CA ARG A 102 5.94 7.19 -2.46
C ARG A 102 7.09 6.90 -1.51
N LEU A 103 7.34 5.64 -1.18
CA LEU A 103 8.47 5.23 -0.34
C LEU A 103 9.82 5.57 -1.00
N GLY A 104 9.96 5.33 -2.31
CA GLY A 104 11.17 5.64 -3.07
C GLY A 104 11.48 7.14 -3.10
N ARG A 105 10.46 8.00 -3.20
CA ARG A 105 10.62 9.47 -3.12
C ARG A 105 11.11 9.96 -1.75
N LEU A 106 10.87 9.18 -0.69
CA LEU A 106 11.42 9.44 0.65
C LEU A 106 12.87 8.92 0.79
N GLY A 107 13.37 8.13 -0.15
CA GLY A 107 14.69 7.48 -0.07
C GLY A 107 14.65 6.07 0.52
N ILE A 108 13.47 5.48 0.71
CA ILE A 108 13.31 4.10 1.17
C ILE A 108 13.38 3.17 -0.04
N THR A 109 14.50 2.46 -0.21
CA THR A 109 14.72 1.54 -1.32
C THR A 109 14.53 0.07 -0.95
N ALA A 110 14.64 -0.26 0.34
CA ALA A 110 14.44 -1.61 0.86
C ALA A 110 12.95 -1.92 1.04
N VAL A 111 12.25 -2.11 -0.07
CA VAL A 111 10.81 -2.43 -0.11
C VAL A 111 10.59 -3.86 -0.59
N SER A 112 9.98 -4.70 0.25
CA SER A 112 9.70 -6.10 -0.03
C SER A 112 8.19 -6.40 -0.04
N GLY A 113 7.81 -7.63 -0.42
CA GLY A 113 6.41 -8.05 -0.48
C GLY A 113 5.68 -7.51 -1.72
N GLY A 114 4.36 -7.35 -1.60
CA GLY A 114 3.51 -6.83 -2.67
C GLY A 114 3.34 -7.77 -3.86
N GLY A 115 3.27 -9.08 -3.60
CA GLY A 115 3.10 -10.14 -4.61
C GLY A 115 1.80 -10.93 -4.50
N TYR A 116 0.85 -10.50 -3.65
CA TYR A 116 -0.43 -11.17 -3.45
C TYR A 116 -1.60 -10.34 -3.96
N CYS A 117 -2.72 -10.99 -4.26
CA CYS A 117 -3.97 -10.33 -4.60
C CYS A 117 -5.12 -10.85 -3.72
N THR A 118 -5.64 -10.01 -2.83
CA THR A 118 -6.75 -10.40 -1.93
C THR A 118 -8.01 -10.79 -2.68
N PHE A 119 -8.27 -10.14 -3.81
CA PHE A 119 -9.43 -10.43 -4.67
C PHE A 119 -9.26 -11.78 -5.39
N SER A 120 -8.12 -12.03 -6.02
CA SER A 120 -7.87 -13.21 -6.86
C SER A 120 -7.58 -14.48 -6.07
N GLU A 121 -7.26 -14.39 -4.78
CA GLU A 121 -6.86 -15.53 -3.95
C GLU A 121 -7.86 -15.81 -2.79
N PRO A 122 -9.11 -16.22 -3.10
CA PRO A 122 -10.19 -16.36 -2.12
C PRO A 122 -9.94 -17.42 -1.04
N GLN A 123 -9.09 -18.42 -1.33
CA GLN A 123 -8.72 -19.47 -0.37
C GLN A 123 -7.81 -18.96 0.76
N ARG A 124 -7.23 -17.76 0.58
CA ARG A 124 -6.21 -17.20 1.48
C ARG A 124 -6.66 -15.90 2.14
N PHE A 125 -7.48 -15.11 1.46
CA PHE A 125 -7.78 -13.74 1.87
C PHE A 125 -9.27 -13.38 1.72
N PHE A 126 -9.77 -12.62 2.69
CA PHE A 126 -11.01 -11.85 2.53
C PHE A 126 -10.78 -10.69 1.55
N SER A 127 -11.80 -10.38 0.75
CA SER A 127 -11.81 -9.23 -0.16
C SER A 127 -13.17 -8.56 -0.10
N TYR A 128 -13.20 -7.29 0.30
CA TYR A 128 -14.43 -6.50 0.33
C TYR A 128 -14.96 -6.26 -1.08
N ARG A 129 -14.07 -6.03 -2.05
CA ARG A 129 -14.40 -5.84 -3.46
C ARG A 129 -15.06 -7.08 -4.06
N ARG A 130 -14.65 -8.28 -3.64
CA ARG A 130 -15.23 -9.56 -4.10
C ARG A 130 -16.54 -9.89 -3.39
N ASP A 131 -16.54 -9.82 -2.06
CA ASP A 131 -17.56 -10.48 -1.22
C ASP A 131 -18.51 -9.46 -0.53
N GLY A 132 -18.19 -8.16 -0.55
CA GLY A 132 -18.93 -7.14 0.19
C GLY A 132 -18.80 -7.32 1.70
N VAL A 133 -19.86 -7.80 2.35
CA VAL A 133 -19.85 -8.05 3.81
C VAL A 133 -19.04 -9.33 4.08
N THR A 134 -17.80 -9.15 4.51
CA THR A 134 -16.84 -10.24 4.74
C THR A 134 -15.94 -9.96 5.94
N GLY A 135 -15.08 -10.91 6.30
CA GLY A 135 -14.09 -10.78 7.38
C GLY A 135 -12.98 -9.76 7.07
N ARG A 136 -12.00 -9.67 7.99
CA ARG A 136 -10.79 -8.85 7.82
C ARG A 136 -9.57 -9.67 8.21
N MET A 137 -8.48 -9.50 7.47
CA MET A 137 -7.16 -9.95 7.89
C MET A 137 -6.49 -8.87 8.75
N ALA A 138 -5.41 -9.24 9.44
CA ALA A 138 -4.58 -8.29 10.17
C ALA A 138 -3.10 -8.47 9.81
N SER A 139 -2.37 -7.36 9.75
CA SER A 139 -0.90 -7.34 9.69
C SER A 139 -0.34 -6.75 10.97
N LEU A 140 0.64 -7.43 11.55
CA LEU A 140 1.21 -7.14 12.86
C LEU A 140 2.73 -7.08 12.77
N ILE A 141 3.31 -6.19 13.56
CA ILE A 141 4.75 -6.07 13.79
C ILE A 141 4.95 -5.62 15.24
N TRP A 142 6.00 -6.11 15.89
CA TRP A 142 6.35 -5.78 17.28
C TRP A 142 7.87 -5.90 17.47
N LEU A 143 8.37 -5.33 18.57
CA LEU A 143 9.74 -5.53 19.03
C LEU A 143 9.77 -6.76 19.95
N GLN A 144 10.69 -7.68 19.70
CA GLN A 144 10.89 -8.82 20.59
C GLN A 144 11.63 -8.34 21.85
N SER A 145 11.03 -8.63 23.00
CA SER A 145 11.57 -8.40 24.33
C SER A 145 12.64 -9.40 24.71
#